data_AF-A0A6L7YSE0-F1
#
_entry.id   AF-A0A6L7YSE0-F1
#
_cell.length_a   1.000
_cell.length_b   1.000
_cell.length_c   1.000
_cell.angle_alpha   90.00
_cell.angle_beta   90.00
_cell.angle_gamma   90.00
#
_symmetry.space_group_name_H-M   'P 1'
#
loop_
_entity.id
_entity.type
_entity.pdbx_description
1 polymer ?
#
loop_
_entity_poly.entity_id
_entity_poly.type
_entity_poly.pdbx_seq_one_letter_code
_entity_poly.pdbx_strand_id
1 'polypeptide(L)'
;MYHVRRVYKTKPGEARRVATLVHKQVQIYHDAGHREVFRVAYNAGTCPGERDVVVLEWETASFQSPSREGNVRPPAGVEAGAAFKPYIEDTYIEFWELLTPNKMQD
;
A
#
# COMPACT_ATOMS: atom_id res chain seq x y z
N MET A 1 -14.00 1.23 10.67
CA MET A 1 -13.22 0.55 9.62
C MET A 1 -12.74 1.61 8.66
N TYR A 2 -11.48 1.51 8.25
CA TYR A 2 -10.84 2.44 7.33
C TYR A 2 -10.50 1.71 6.03
N HIS A 3 -10.75 2.36 4.89
CA HIS A 3 -10.13 2.04 3.62
C HIS A 3 -8.81 2.78 3.54
N VAL A 4 -7.73 2.05 3.34
CA VAL A 4 -6.38 2.58 3.44
C VAL A 4 -5.75 2.51 2.08
N ARG A 5 -5.12 3.60 1.66
CA ARG A 5 -4.44 3.69 0.37
C ARG A 5 -3.02 4.14 0.62
N ARG A 6 -2.04 3.28 0.35
CA ARG A 6 -0.64 3.70 0.27
C ARG A 6 -0.31 3.96 -1.19
N VAL A 7 -0.03 5.23 -1.49
CA VAL A 7 0.25 5.71 -2.82
C VAL A 7 1.76 5.83 -2.99
N TYR A 8 2.25 5.40 -4.13
CA TYR A 8 3.64 5.51 -4.54
C TYR A 8 3.70 6.24 -5.87
N LYS A 9 4.32 7.42 -5.88
CA LYS A 9 4.74 8.08 -7.10
C LYS A 9 6.04 7.44 -7.56
N THR A 10 6.04 6.88 -8.76
CA THR A 10 7.19 6.15 -9.32
C THR A 10 7.90 6.99 -10.35
N LYS A 11 9.18 6.65 -10.61
CA LYS A 11 9.92 7.18 -11.75
C LYS A 11 9.21 6.84 -13.06
N PRO A 12 9.32 7.69 -14.10
CA PRO A 12 8.65 7.46 -15.38
C PRO A 12 8.90 6.05 -15.94
N GLY A 13 7.80 5.33 -16.23
CA GLY A 13 7.86 3.98 -16.82
C GLY A 13 8.09 2.83 -15.82
N GLU A 14 8.30 3.11 -14.54
CA GLU A 14 8.57 2.08 -13.52
C GLU A 14 7.30 1.55 -12.81
N ALA A 15 6.14 2.14 -13.07
CA ALA A 15 4.90 1.85 -12.33
C ALA A 15 4.54 0.35 -12.29
N ARG A 16 4.62 -0.35 -13.42
CA ARG A 16 4.32 -1.80 -13.47
C ARG A 16 5.34 -2.62 -12.66
N ARG A 17 6.62 -2.24 -12.71
CA ARG A 17 7.70 -2.91 -11.96
C ARG A 17 7.49 -2.69 -10.47
N VAL A 18 7.26 -1.46 -10.05
CA VAL A 18 6.98 -1.11 -8.65
C VAL A 18 5.72 -1.83 -8.16
N ALA A 19 4.64 -1.86 -8.94
CA ALA A 19 3.42 -2.58 -8.58
C ALA A 19 3.69 -4.08 -8.31
N THR A 20 4.52 -4.70 -9.15
CA THR A 20 4.93 -6.10 -8.98
C THR A 20 5.73 -6.31 -7.68
N LEU A 21 6.68 -5.41 -7.39
CA LEU A 21 7.52 -5.49 -6.19
C LEU A 21 6.70 -5.21 -4.92
N VAL A 22 5.82 -4.21 -4.96
CA VAL A 22 4.89 -3.88 -3.87
C VAL A 22 3.99 -5.08 -3.58
N HIS A 23 3.39 -5.70 -4.61
CA HIS A 23 2.55 -6.89 -4.45
C HIS A 23 3.30 -8.02 -3.73
N LYS A 24 4.52 -8.35 -4.15
CA LYS A 24 5.36 -9.36 -3.50
C LYS A 24 5.62 -9.03 -2.03
N GLN A 25 5.95 -7.77 -1.74
CA GLN A 25 6.20 -7.33 -0.37
C GLN A 25 4.96 -7.47 0.52
N VAL A 26 3.81 -6.97 0.04
CA VAL A 26 2.59 -6.98 0.84
C VAL A 26 2.03 -8.39 1.01
N GLN A 27 2.24 -9.28 0.04
CA GLN A 27 1.91 -10.70 0.19
C GLN A 27 2.67 -11.32 1.38
N ILE A 28 3.97 -11.06 1.52
CA ILE A 28 4.75 -11.54 2.68
C ILE A 28 4.17 -11.03 4.00
N TYR A 29 3.76 -9.75 4.06
CA TYR A 29 3.13 -9.22 5.26
C TYR A 29 1.73 -9.82 5.51
N HIS A 30 0.97 -10.11 4.46
CA HIS A 30 -0.33 -10.77 4.56
C HIS A 30 -0.18 -12.19 5.10
N ASP A 31 0.73 -12.99 4.52
CA ASP A 31 0.99 -14.37 4.94
C ASP A 31 1.51 -14.44 6.39
N ALA A 32 2.19 -13.40 6.86
CA ALA A 32 2.65 -13.26 8.23
C ALA A 32 1.59 -12.66 9.19
N GLY A 33 0.37 -12.39 8.74
CA GLY A 33 -0.73 -11.85 9.55
C GLY A 33 -0.60 -10.35 9.90
N HIS A 34 0.29 -9.62 9.23
CA HIS A 34 0.48 -8.16 9.40
C HIS A 34 -0.40 -7.31 8.49
N ARG A 35 -1.09 -7.92 7.53
CA ARG A 35 -1.91 -7.22 6.55
C ARG A 35 -3.17 -8.00 6.27
N GLU A 36 -4.30 -7.29 6.24
CA GLU A 36 -5.56 -7.83 5.75
C GLU A 36 -5.50 -8.12 4.24
N VAL A 37 -6.61 -8.63 3.69
CA VAL A 37 -6.76 -8.78 2.24
C VAL A 37 -6.50 -7.44 1.56
N PHE A 38 -5.67 -7.46 0.51
CA PHE A 38 -5.17 -6.26 -0.14
C PHE A 38 -5.38 -6.31 -1.65
N ARG A 39 -5.28 -5.14 -2.29
CA ARG A 39 -5.24 -4.97 -3.75
C ARG A 39 -4.08 -4.04 -4.13
N VAL A 40 -3.47 -4.30 -5.28
CA VAL A 40 -2.46 -3.41 -5.85
C VAL A 40 -2.92 -3.02 -7.26
N ALA A 41 -3.05 -1.72 -7.50
CA ALA A 41 -3.37 -1.14 -8.80
C ALA A 41 -2.24 -0.20 -9.22
N TYR A 42 -2.11 0.05 -10.52
CA TYR A 42 -1.17 1.03 -11.04
C TYR A 42 -1.71 1.68 -12.31
N ASN A 43 -1.22 2.87 -12.62
CA ASN A 43 -1.37 3.47 -13.94
C ASN A 43 -0.02 3.80 -14.57
N ALA A 44 0.05 3.67 -15.89
CA ALA A 44 1.29 3.85 -16.65
C ALA A 44 1.41 5.25 -17.24
N GLY A 45 2.59 5.59 -17.77
CA GLY A 45 2.90 6.89 -18.38
C GLY A 45 1.97 7.35 -19.53
N THR A 46 1.16 6.48 -20.12
CA THR A 46 0.22 6.84 -21.20
C THR A 46 -1.23 7.02 -20.72
N CYS A 47 -1.52 6.81 -19.44
CA CYS A 47 -2.87 6.93 -18.89
C CYS A 47 -3.28 8.41 -18.68
N PRO A 48 -4.59 8.73 -18.73
CA PRO A 48 -5.11 10.01 -18.24
C PRO A 48 -4.88 10.19 -16.73
N GLY A 49 -4.87 11.45 -16.28
CA GLY A 49 -4.67 11.81 -14.87
C GLY A 49 -3.21 11.82 -14.45
N GLU A 50 -2.98 11.75 -13.14
CA GLU A 50 -1.63 11.67 -12.60
C GLU A 50 -1.01 10.30 -12.89
N ARG A 51 0.06 10.26 -13.68
CA ARG A 51 0.70 9.04 -14.18
C ARG A 51 1.78 8.48 -13.26
N ASP A 52 2.15 7.24 -13.56
CA ASP A 52 3.23 6.51 -12.91
C ASP A 52 3.00 6.34 -11.41
N VAL A 53 1.74 6.08 -11.05
CA VAL A 53 1.28 5.89 -9.67
C VAL A 53 0.96 4.42 -9.43
N VAL A 54 1.40 3.93 -8.28
CA VAL A 54 0.99 2.63 -7.73
C VAL A 54 0.17 2.88 -6.47
N VAL A 55 -0.94 2.17 -6.33
CA VAL A 55 -1.80 2.24 -5.14
C VAL A 55 -1.89 0.84 -4.54
N LEU A 56 -1.46 0.71 -3.29
CA LEU A 56 -1.74 -0.43 -2.43
C LEU A 56 -2.93 -0.10 -1.54
N GLU A 57 -3.95 -0.94 -1.58
CA GLU A 57 -5.20 -0.73 -0.83
C GLU A 57 -5.53 -1.93 0.06
N TRP A 58 -6.04 -1.66 1.25
CA TRP A 58 -6.59 -2.67 2.16
C TRP A 58 -7.57 -2.01 3.12
N GLU A 59 -8.46 -2.79 3.72
CA GLU A 59 -9.34 -2.33 4.78
C GLU A 59 -8.77 -2.76 6.14
N THR A 60 -8.97 -1.95 7.17
CA THR A 60 -8.60 -2.34 8.54
C THR A 60 -9.55 -1.76 9.58
N ALA A 61 -9.77 -2.52 10.65
CA ALA A 61 -10.53 -2.06 11.81
C ALA A 61 -9.69 -1.12 12.71
N SER A 62 -8.38 -1.32 12.79
CA SER A 62 -7.49 -0.56 13.66
C SER A 62 -6.11 -0.36 13.05
N PHE A 63 -5.41 0.67 13.51
CA PHE A 63 -4.02 0.93 13.15
C PHE A 63 -3.15 0.86 14.39
N GLN A 64 -2.10 0.08 14.27
CA GLN A 64 -1.07 0.01 15.29
C GLN A 64 0.22 0.60 14.73
N SER A 65 0.98 1.31 15.58
CA SER A 65 2.27 1.85 15.17
C SER A 65 3.18 0.72 14.66
N PRO A 66 3.83 0.89 13.49
CA PRO A 66 4.87 -0.04 13.03
C PRO A 66 6.08 -0.09 13.97
N SER A 67 6.28 0.95 14.80
CA SER A 67 7.36 1.07 15.78
C SER A 67 6.94 0.70 17.20
N ARG A 68 5.74 0.13 17.40
CA ARG A 68 5.31 -0.32 18.72
C ARG A 68 6.22 -1.44 19.24
N GLU A 69 6.33 -1.51 20.56
CA GLU A 69 7.01 -2.60 21.25
C GLU A 69 6.37 -3.96 20.89
N GLY A 70 7.21 -4.99 20.73
CA GLY A 70 6.76 -6.35 20.40
C GLY A 70 6.34 -6.58 18.93
N ASN A 71 6.43 -5.58 18.04
CA ASN A 71 6.14 -5.79 16.62
C ASN A 71 7.26 -6.58 15.91
N VAL A 72 7.06 -7.89 15.74
CA VAL A 72 7.99 -8.76 15.01
C VAL A 72 7.75 -8.65 13.51
N ARG A 73 8.49 -7.78 12.82
CA ARG A 73 8.36 -7.64 11.36
C ARG A 73 9.04 -8.80 10.63
N PRO A 74 8.41 -9.44 9.63
CA PRO A 74 9.07 -10.46 8.82
C PRO A 74 10.26 -9.87 8.06
N PRO A 75 11.50 -10.36 8.28
CA PRO A 75 12.70 -9.81 7.63
C PRO A 75 12.61 -9.80 6.10
N ALA A 76 12.06 -10.85 5.50
CA ALA A 76 11.82 -10.95 4.06
C ALA A 76 10.92 -9.82 3.52
N GLY A 77 9.94 -9.37 4.30
CA GLY A 77 9.09 -8.23 3.94
C GLY A 77 9.82 -6.90 4.02
N VAL A 78 10.82 -6.77 4.89
CA VAL A 78 11.69 -5.58 4.97
C VAL A 78 12.62 -5.53 3.76
N GLU A 79 13.25 -6.65 3.43
CA GLU A 79 14.15 -6.78 2.27
C GLU A 79 13.42 -6.56 0.95
N ALA A 80 12.25 -7.18 0.76
CA ALA A 80 11.41 -6.95 -0.42
C ALA A 80 11.01 -5.47 -0.56
N GLY A 81 10.86 -4.76 0.57
CA GLY A 81 10.59 -3.32 0.59
C GLY A 81 11.75 -2.47 0.11
N ALA A 82 12.99 -2.91 0.30
CA ALA A 82 14.16 -2.19 -0.19
C ALA A 82 14.24 -2.22 -1.72
N ALA A 83 13.73 -3.27 -2.35
CA ALA A 83 13.85 -3.51 -3.79
C ALA A 83 13.16 -2.45 -4.66
N PHE A 84 12.07 -1.82 -4.18
CA PHE A 84 11.35 -0.82 -4.97
C PHE A 84 11.68 0.63 -4.62
N LYS A 85 12.33 0.89 -3.47
CA LYS A 85 12.67 2.25 -3.02
C LYS A 85 13.44 3.07 -4.07
N PRO A 86 14.41 2.52 -4.84
CA PRO A 86 15.14 3.28 -5.85
C PRO A 86 14.27 3.80 -7.00
N TYR A 87 13.06 3.28 -7.17
CA TYR A 87 12.13 3.63 -8.24
C TYR A 87 10.99 4.55 -7.78
N ILE A 88 10.97 4.95 -6.51
CA ILE A 88 9.94 5.84 -5.94
C ILE A 88 10.48 7.27 -5.89
N GLU A 89 9.65 8.22 -6.30
CA GLU A 89 9.89 9.66 -6.15
C GLU A 89 9.23 10.19 -4.88
N ASP A 90 8.01 9.73 -4.58
CA ASP A 90 7.26 10.12 -3.38
C ASP A 90 6.33 8.99 -2.92
N THR A 91 5.97 8.99 -1.64
CA THR A 91 4.97 8.08 -1.10
C THR A 91 4.23 8.71 0.07
N TYR A 92 2.92 8.52 0.08
CA TYR A 92 2.05 8.96 1.16
C TYR A 92 0.99 7.90 1.44
N ILE A 93 0.31 8.05 2.57
CA ILE A 93 -0.76 7.14 2.99
C ILE A 93 -2.00 7.95 3.28
N GLU A 94 -3.12 7.48 2.74
CA GLU A 94 -4.43 8.06 2.93
C GLU A 94 -5.26 7.15 3.83
N PHE A 95 -6.03 7.78 4.72
CA PHE A 95 -6.96 7.11 5.61
C PHE A 95 -8.36 7.61 5.28
N TRP A 96 -9.18 6.72 4.73
CA TRP A 96 -10.56 7.00 4.41
C TRP A 96 -11.43 6.23 5.37
N GLU A 97 -12.29 6.91 6.12
CA GLU A 97 -13.27 6.21 6.92
C GLU A 97 -14.34 5.61 6.02
N LEU A 98 -14.59 4.31 6.14
CA LEU A 98 -15.67 3.67 5.40
C LEU A 98 -17.00 4.17 5.95
N LEU A 99 -17.82 4.71 5.05
CA LEU A 99 -19.23 5.03 5.29
C LEU A 99 -20.01 3.72 5.36
N THR A 100 -20.21 3.23 6.57
CA THR A 100 -21.06 2.09 6.87
C THR A 100 -22.51 2.53 7.05
N PRO A 101 -23.52 1.63 6.92
CA PRO A 101 -24.93 2.02 7.06
C PRO A 101 -25.25 2.78 8.36
N ASN A 102 -24.62 2.41 9.48
CA ASN A 102 -24.78 3.08 10.77
C ASN A 102 -24.11 4.47 10.87
N LYS A 103 -23.41 4.92 9.82
CA LYS A 103 -22.77 6.24 9.73
C LYS A 103 -23.39 7.12 8.66
N MET A 104 -24.38 6.62 7.92
CA MET A 104 -25.11 7.43 6.95
C MET A 104 -25.85 8.56 7.67
N GLN A 105 -25.86 9.73 7.07
CA GLN A 105 -26.63 10.88 7.52
C GLN A 105 -27.82 11.04 6.56
N ASP A 106 -28.96 11.46 7.10
CA ASP A 106 -30.19 11.71 6.34
C ASP A 106 -30.13 13.03 5.53
#